data_AF-A0A925U0V8-F1
#
_entry.id   AF-A0A925U0V8-F1
#
_cell.length_a   1.000
_cell.length_b   1.000
_cell.length_c   1.000
_cell.angle_alpha   90.00
_cell.angle_beta   90.00
_cell.angle_gamma   90.00
#
_symmetry.space_group_name_H-M   'P 1'
#
loop_
_entity.id
_entity.type
_entity.pdbx_description
1 polymer ?
#
loop_
_entity_poly.entity_id
_entity_poly.type
_entity_poly.pdbx_seq_one_letter_code
_entity_poly.pdbx_strand_id
1 'polypeptide(L)'
;MRRYIVTCDFHPAHANYIAMVREIKLLDEHYEQPHRGAWLVSTNISAHDIRASLLPHVDFCDRFFVCEIGEDTARFNALQRSGARNVINFEPRKRSAMLSSVLHDSKPGSRMLKAATAGNFRSA
;
A
#
# COMPACT_ATOMS: atom_id res chain seq x y z
N MET A 1 -3.05 21.25 -23.23
CA MET A 1 -3.38 20.00 -22.51
C MET A 1 -3.41 20.33 -21.03
N ARG A 2 -4.51 20.06 -20.35
CA ARG A 2 -4.67 20.33 -18.91
C ARG A 2 -4.19 19.11 -18.13
N ARG A 3 -3.74 19.33 -16.89
CA ARG A 3 -3.23 18.27 -16.02
C ARG A 3 -4.17 18.13 -14.83
N TYR A 4 -4.48 16.89 -14.47
CA TYR A 4 -5.44 16.57 -13.43
C TYR A 4 -4.83 15.59 -12.44
N ILE A 5 -5.21 15.74 -11.17
CA ILE A 5 -5.04 14.70 -10.16
C ILE A 5 -6.38 14.01 -9.98
N VAL A 6 -6.37 12.69 -10.17
CA VAL A 6 -7.50 11.81 -9.95
C VAL A 6 -7.17 10.98 -8.72
N THR A 7 -8.00 11.03 -7.69
CA THR A 7 -7.84 10.20 -6.50
C THR A 7 -9.10 9.38 -6.23
N CYS A 8 -8.92 8.12 -5.89
CA CYS A 8 -9.96 7.20 -5.49
C CYS A 8 -9.43 6.33 -4.35
N ASP A 9 -9.99 6.51 -3.16
CA ASP A 9 -9.76 5.61 -2.02
C ASP A 9 -10.77 4.46 -2.11
N PHE A 10 -10.30 3.28 -2.53
CA PHE A 10 -11.15 2.11 -2.75
C PHE A 10 -11.41 1.35 -1.46
N HIS A 11 -12.68 1.08 -1.18
CA HIS A 11 -13.03 0.18 -0.10
C HIS A 11 -12.53 -1.25 -0.40
N PRO A 12 -11.90 -1.96 0.56
CA PRO A 12 -11.32 -3.28 0.31
C PRO A 12 -12.28 -4.34 -0.24
N ALA A 13 -13.58 -4.19 0.02
CA ALA A 13 -14.63 -5.08 -0.44
C ALA A 13 -14.98 -4.91 -1.93
N HIS A 14 -14.69 -3.75 -2.53
CA HIS A 14 -15.11 -3.38 -3.88
C HIS A 14 -13.91 -2.89 -4.69
N ALA A 15 -13.05 -3.82 -5.10
CA ALA A 15 -11.86 -3.50 -5.86
C ALA A 15 -12.13 -3.44 -7.38
N ASN A 16 -12.89 -2.44 -7.85
CA ASN A 16 -12.99 -2.13 -9.29
C ASN A 16 -11.76 -1.38 -9.85
N TYR A 17 -10.68 -1.33 -9.06
CA TYR A 17 -9.39 -0.74 -9.39
C TYR A 17 -8.89 -1.09 -10.80
N ILE A 18 -8.99 -2.36 -11.23
CA ILE A 18 -8.50 -2.79 -12.56
C ILE A 18 -9.28 -2.10 -13.68
N ALA A 19 -10.60 -1.95 -13.53
CA ALA A 19 -11.44 -1.27 -14.51
C ALA A 19 -11.12 0.22 -14.54
N MET A 20 -10.96 0.86 -13.38
CA MET A 20 -10.59 2.27 -13.29
C MET A 20 -9.22 2.55 -13.94
N VAL A 21 -8.23 1.68 -13.72
CA VAL A 21 -6.90 1.82 -14.35
C VAL A 21 -6.98 1.70 -15.88
N ARG A 22 -7.84 0.82 -16.40
CA ARG A 22 -8.03 0.69 -17.85
C ARG A 22 -8.62 1.96 -18.44
N GLU A 23 -9.64 2.53 -17.80
CA GLU A 23 -10.27 3.76 -18.24
C GLU A 23 -9.30 4.95 -18.18
N ILE A 24 -8.51 5.07 -17.11
CA ILE A 24 -7.47 6.10 -16.99
C ILE A 24 -6.43 6.00 -18.11
N LYS A 25 -6.05 4.78 -18.53
CA LYS A 25 -5.13 4.58 -19.66
C LYS A 25 -5.71 5.05 -20.99
N LEU A 26 -7.04 5.04 -21.15
CA LEU A 26 -7.71 5.60 -22.34
C LEU A 26 -7.72 7.14 -22.32
N LEU A 27 -7.73 7.76 -21.13
CA LEU A 27 -7.67 9.21 -20.97
C LEU A 27 -6.27 9.78 -21.24
N ASP A 28 -5.22 9.06 -20.81
CA ASP A 28 -3.82 9.41 -21.01
C ASP A 28 -2.98 8.12 -21.02
N GLU A 29 -2.33 7.80 -22.14
CA GLU A 29 -1.48 6.60 -22.25
C GLU A 29 -0.21 6.71 -21.38
N HIS A 30 0.19 7.93 -21.03
CA HIS A 30 1.42 8.25 -20.29
C HIS A 30 1.14 8.78 -18.89
N TYR A 31 -0.01 8.41 -18.29
CA TYR A 31 -0.35 8.82 -16.94
C TYR A 31 0.75 8.43 -15.92
N GLU A 32 0.91 9.25 -14.88
CA GLU A 32 1.79 8.93 -13.76
C GLU A 32 0.96 8.39 -12.60
N GLN A 33 1.45 7.35 -11.91
CA GLN A 33 0.78 6.76 -10.75
C GLN A 33 1.65 6.87 -9.49
N PRO A 34 1.52 7.97 -8.71
CA PRO A 34 2.32 8.17 -7.51
C PRO A 34 2.04 7.13 -6.40
N HIS A 35 0.79 6.70 -6.25
CA HIS A 35 0.41 5.65 -5.30
C HIS A 35 -0.88 4.95 -5.74
N ARG A 36 -1.21 3.84 -5.08
CA ARG A 36 -2.45 3.11 -5.34
C ARG A 36 -3.65 4.02 -5.04
N GLY A 37 -4.49 4.26 -6.04
CA GLY A 37 -5.64 5.14 -5.91
C GLY A 37 -5.37 6.61 -6.25
N ALA A 38 -4.18 6.96 -6.77
CA ALA A 38 -3.95 8.30 -7.31
C ALA A 38 -3.24 8.25 -8.65
N TRP A 39 -3.70 9.10 -9.58
CA TRP A 39 -3.20 9.22 -10.93
C TRP A 39 -3.06 10.69 -11.32
N LEU A 40 -1.96 11.00 -12.02
CA LEU A 40 -1.78 12.28 -12.69
C LEU A 40 -2.01 12.04 -14.18
N VAL A 41 -3.00 12.72 -14.72
CA VAL A 41 -3.52 12.53 -16.08
C VAL A 41 -3.42 13.85 -16.83
N SER A 42 -2.93 13.81 -18.06
CA SER A 42 -2.86 14.96 -18.95
C SER A 42 -3.82 14.76 -20.11
N THR A 43 -4.83 15.61 -20.23
CA THR A 43 -5.86 15.46 -21.26
C THR A 43 -6.49 16.80 -21.64
N ASN A 44 -7.26 16.83 -22.72
CA ASN A 44 -7.96 18.02 -23.21
C ASN A 44 -9.41 18.10 -22.73
N ILE A 45 -9.96 17.02 -22.19
CA ILE A 45 -11.33 16.99 -21.65
C ILE A 45 -11.39 17.68 -20.28
N SER A 46 -12.59 18.04 -19.84
CA SER A 46 -12.79 18.75 -18.56
C SER A 46 -12.75 17.79 -17.36
N ALA A 47 -12.50 18.31 -16.15
CA ALA A 47 -12.63 17.54 -14.91
C ALA A 47 -14.02 16.89 -14.76
N HIS A 48 -15.06 17.56 -15.25
CA HIS A 48 -16.43 17.03 -15.25
C HIS A 48 -16.54 15.77 -16.11
N ASP A 49 -15.98 15.79 -17.33
CA ASP A 49 -16.02 14.66 -18.25
C ASP A 49 -15.17 13.49 -17.74
N ILE A 50 -14.00 13.78 -17.16
CA ILE A 50 -13.15 12.77 -16.48
C ILE A 50 -13.94 12.12 -15.35
N ARG A 51 -14.60 12.93 -14.51
CA ARG A 51 -15.42 12.42 -13.41
C ARG A 51 -16.55 11.54 -13.97
N ALA A 52 -17.23 11.95 -15.03
CA ALA A 52 -18.33 11.20 -15.63
C ALA A 52 -17.88 9.84 -16.21
N SER A 53 -16.73 9.78 -16.89
CA SER A 53 -16.15 8.54 -17.43
C SER A 53 -15.73 7.57 -16.33
N LEU A 54 -15.20 8.08 -15.22
CA LEU A 54 -14.66 7.24 -14.14
C LEU A 54 -15.70 6.83 -13.08
N LEU A 55 -16.79 7.59 -12.94
CA LEU A 55 -17.84 7.35 -11.93
C LEU A 55 -18.45 5.93 -11.96
N PRO A 56 -18.66 5.27 -13.12
CA PRO A 56 -19.15 3.89 -13.18
C PRO A 56 -18.24 2.86 -12.50
N HIS A 57 -16.99 3.22 -12.19
CA HIS A 57 -16.01 2.36 -11.53
C HIS A 57 -15.87 2.66 -10.03
N VAL A 58 -16.64 3.60 -9.51
CA VAL A 58 -16.60 4.09 -8.13
C VAL A 58 -17.87 3.64 -7.41
N ASP A 59 -17.71 3.04 -6.23
CA ASP A 59 -18.82 2.66 -5.37
C ASP A 59 -19.17 3.78 -4.38
N PHE A 60 -20.34 3.70 -3.76
CA PHE A 60 -20.79 4.64 -2.73
C PHE A 60 -19.83 4.73 -1.53
N CYS A 61 -19.14 3.64 -1.22
CA CYS A 61 -18.16 3.59 -0.12
C CYS A 61 -16.80 4.20 -0.48
N ASP A 62 -16.56 4.50 -1.77
CA ASP A 62 -15.28 5.01 -2.24
C ASP A 62 -15.22 6.53 -2.17
N ARG A 63 -14.03 7.08 -1.91
CA ARG A 63 -13.82 8.54 -1.90
C ARG A 63 -13.14 8.98 -3.17
N PHE A 64 -13.92 9.56 -4.09
CA PHE A 64 -13.47 9.91 -5.44
C PHE A 64 -13.41 11.42 -5.70
N PHE A 65 -12.24 11.90 -6.10
CA PHE A 65 -11.99 13.30 -6.44
C PHE A 65 -11.24 13.42 -7.79
N VAL A 66 -11.62 14.45 -8.54
CA VAL A 66 -10.92 14.89 -9.75
C VAL A 66 -10.67 16.37 -9.60
N CYS A 67 -9.42 16.79 -9.71
CA CYS A 67 -9.03 18.19 -9.57
C CYS A 67 -8.08 18.57 -10.70
N GLU A 68 -8.31 19.73 -11.32
CA GLU A 68 -7.36 20.35 -12.24
C GLU A 68 -6.18 20.90 -11.44
N ILE A 69 -4.97 20.54 -11.86
CA ILE A 69 -3.72 21.02 -11.26
C ILE A 69 -3.30 22.25 -12.06
N GLY A 70 -3.06 23.36 -11.38
CA GLY A 70 -2.52 24.58 -11.97
C GLY A 70 -1.06 24.46 -12.42
N GLU A 71 -0.41 25.60 -12.66
CA GLU A 71 1.01 25.64 -13.05
C GLU A 71 1.95 25.13 -11.95
N ASP A 72 1.52 25.21 -10.69
CA ASP A 72 2.27 24.66 -9.56
C ASP A 72 2.20 23.14 -9.56
N THR A 73 3.35 22.49 -9.79
CA THR A 73 3.41 21.03 -9.97
C THR A 73 3.86 20.32 -8.70
N ALA A 74 2.97 19.55 -8.08
CA ALA A 74 3.35 18.50 -7.15
C ALA A 74 3.81 17.28 -7.96
N ARG A 75 5.12 17.01 -8.00
CA ARG A 75 5.70 15.85 -8.68
C ARG A 75 6.03 14.74 -7.68
N PHE A 76 5.90 13.50 -8.12
CA PHE A 76 6.29 12.36 -7.29
C PHE A 76 7.81 12.26 -7.20
N ASN A 77 8.35 12.45 -6.00
CA ASN A 77 9.79 12.51 -5.74
C ASN A 77 10.54 11.17 -5.90
N ALA A 78 9.87 10.05 -6.20
CA ALA A 78 10.54 8.74 -6.23
C ALA A 78 11.70 8.65 -7.24
N LEU A 79 11.69 9.52 -8.27
CA LEU A 79 12.77 9.60 -9.25
C LEU A 79 13.71 10.82 -9.05
N GLN A 80 13.30 11.82 -8.25
CA GLN A 80 14.18 12.92 -7.86
C GLN A 80 15.00 12.50 -6.64
N ARG A 81 16.22 12.04 -6.89
CA ARG A 81 17.24 11.87 -5.84
C ARG A 81 17.67 13.25 -5.31
N SER A 82 16.89 13.82 -4.40
CA SER A 82 17.34 14.91 -3.54
C SER A 82 17.79 14.29 -2.21
N GLY A 83 19.09 14.37 -1.93
CA GLY A 83 19.67 14.00 -0.64
C GLY A 83 20.32 12.61 -0.59
N ALA A 84 21.42 12.54 0.14
CA ALA A 84 22.10 11.28 0.46
C ALA A 84 21.09 10.29 1.02
N ARG A 85 21.04 9.12 0.40
CA ARG A 85 20.18 7.99 0.76
C ARG A 85 20.27 7.78 2.28
N ASN A 86 19.20 8.06 3.03
CA ASN A 86 18.99 7.39 4.31
C ASN A 86 18.78 5.92 3.98
N VAL A 87 19.87 5.21 3.73
CA VAL A 87 19.89 3.77 3.74
C VAL A 87 19.50 3.43 5.17
N ILE A 88 18.23 3.12 5.38
CA ILE A 88 17.86 2.30 6.53
C ILE A 88 18.59 1.00 6.27
N ASN A 89 19.83 0.90 6.77
CA ASN A 89 20.53 -0.35 6.92
C ASN A 89 19.64 -1.13 7.87
N PHE A 90 18.74 -1.94 7.32
CA PHE A 90 18.15 -3.02 8.09
C PHE A 90 19.34 -3.84 8.56
N GLU A 91 19.72 -3.67 9.83
CA GLU A 91 20.62 -4.62 10.45
C GLU A 91 20.02 -6.00 10.15
N PRO A 92 20.79 -6.93 9.58
CA PRO A 92 20.29 -8.28 9.38
C PRO A 92 19.75 -8.74 10.73
N ARG A 93 18.45 -9.09 10.78
CA ARG A 93 17.74 -9.41 12.03
C ARG A 93 18.63 -10.32 12.87
N LYS A 94 19.28 -9.77 13.90
CA LYS A 94 20.02 -10.60 14.86
C LYS A 94 18.97 -11.49 15.49
N ARG A 95 19.10 -12.81 15.31
CA ARG A 95 18.23 -13.77 16.00
C ARG A 95 18.29 -13.41 17.48
N SER A 96 17.13 -13.16 18.08
CA SER A 96 17.04 -12.88 19.52
C SER A 96 17.85 -13.94 20.28
N ALA A 97 18.74 -13.50 21.17
CA ALA A 97 19.54 -14.42 21.99
C ALA A 97 18.63 -15.35 22.81
N MET A 98 17.46 -14.87 23.23
CA MET A 98 16.42 -15.67 23.88
C MET A 98 15.85 -16.75 22.96
N LEU A 99 15.48 -16.41 21.73
CA LEU A 99 14.94 -17.41 20.78
C LEU A 99 16.00 -18.43 20.37
N SER A 100 17.26 -17.99 20.31
CA SER A 100 18.41 -18.88 20.08
C SER A 100 18.55 -19.90 21.20
N SER A 101 18.41 -19.51 22.47
CA SER A 101 18.53 -20.44 23.60
C SER A 101 17.36 -21.43 23.67
N VAL A 102 16.15 -21.01 23.32
CA VAL A 102 14.95 -21.88 23.35
C VAL A 102 14.97 -22.90 22.20
N LEU A 103 15.47 -22.51 21.03
CA LEU A 103 15.45 -23.37 19.83
C LEU A 103 16.68 -24.28 19.73
N HIS A 104 17.77 -23.99 20.45
CA HIS A 104 19.01 -24.76 20.34
C HIS A 104 19.10 -25.93 21.34
N ASP A 105 18.18 -26.02 22.30
CA ASP A 105 18.21 -27.04 23.36
C ASP A 105 17.26 -28.22 23.10
N SER A 106 17.13 -28.61 21.83
CA SER A 106 16.52 -29.90 21.45
C SER A 106 17.54 -31.03 21.59
N LYS A 107 18.00 -31.29 22.82
CA LYS A 107 18.48 -32.65 23.17
C LYS A 107 17.26 -33.48 23.62
N PRO A 108 17.10 -34.72 23.14
CA PRO A 108 16.02 -35.58 23.60
C PRO A 108 16.33 -36.00 25.04
N GLY A 109 15.69 -35.36 26.02
CA GLY A 109 15.81 -35.77 27.42
C GLY A 109 15.91 -34.66 28.47
N SER A 110 15.57 -33.40 28.18
CA SER A 110 15.48 -32.38 29.23
C SER A 110 14.25 -32.63 30.13
N ARG A 111 14.53 -33.19 31.31
CA ARG A 111 13.60 -33.47 32.41
C ARG A 111 12.86 -32.24 32.96
N MET A 112 13.16 -31.02 32.48
CA MET A 112 12.57 -29.78 33.00
C MET A 112 11.16 -29.46 32.48
N LEU A 113 10.75 -29.98 31.32
CA LEU A 113 9.40 -29.74 30.80
C LEU A 113 8.29 -30.57 31.50
N LYS A 114 8.66 -31.62 32.24
CA LYS A 114 7.69 -32.38 33.06
C LYS A 114 7.26 -31.67 34.34
N ALA A 115 8.05 -30.71 34.83
CA ALA A 115 7.69 -29.96 36.04
C ALA A 115 6.69 -28.83 35.76
N ALA A 116 6.69 -28.26 34.55
CA ALA A 116 5.80 -27.15 34.18
C ALA A 116 4.38 -27.60 33.74
N THR A 117 4.18 -28.89 33.46
CA THR A 117 2.89 -29.44 32.98
C THR A 117 2.19 -30.33 34.00
N ALA A 118 2.86 -30.72 35.10
CA ALA A 118 2.25 -31.56 36.14
C ALA A 118 1.30 -30.80 37.10
N GLY A 119 1.25 -29.45 37.03
CA GLY A 119 0.44 -28.62 37.93
C GLY A 119 -1.00 -28.34 37.49
N ASN A 120 -1.36 -28.58 36.22
CA ASN A 120 -2.66 -28.14 35.68
C ASN A 120 -3.71 -29.25 35.49
N PHE A 121 -3.49 -30.43 36.05
CA PHE A 121 -4.51 -31.49 36.08
C PHE A 121 -4.85 -31.88 37.51
N ARG A 122 -5.68 -31.06 38.18
CA ARG A 122 -6.61 -31.47 39.27
C ARG A 122 -7.45 -30.29 39.74
N SER A 123 -8.64 -30.14 39.17
CA SER A 123 -9.91 -29.84 39.87
C SER A 123 -11.07 -29.75 38.88
N ALA A 124 -11.63 -30.91 38.56
CA ALA A 124 -13.06 -31.14 38.41
C ALA A 124 -13.36 -32.42 39.19
#